data_AF-A0A9K3IN80-F1
#
_entry.id   AF-A0A9K3IN80-F1
#
_cell.length_a   1.000
_cell.length_b   1.000
_cell.length_c   1.000
_cell.angle_alpha   90.00
_cell.angle_beta   90.00
_cell.angle_gamma   90.00
#
_symmetry.space_group_name_H-M   'P 1'
#
loop_
_entity.id
_entity.type
_entity.pdbx_description
1 polymer ?
#
loop_
_entity_poly.entity_id
_entity_poly.type
_entity_poly.pdbx_seq_one_letter_code
_entity_poly.pdbx_strand_id
1 'polypeptide(L)'
;MKSLFFLFFYLVITANVSLIGSTQITPLISNTTKKTCLFHYWTVYIYNEIKDPITVHVQSGDDDLGNHTLASNDNQSFCEGATFKTLFYAHFYWNSRIAFF
;
A
#
# COMPACT_ATOMS: atom_id res chain seq x y z
N MET A 1 3.61 -23.63 15.61
CA MET A 1 4.25 -22.35 15.25
C MET A 1 3.28 -21.22 14.88
N LYS A 2 2.07 -21.48 14.33
CA LYS A 2 1.07 -20.42 14.07
C LYS A 2 0.42 -19.87 15.35
N SER A 3 0.22 -20.72 16.36
CA SER A 3 -0.43 -20.36 17.63
C SER A 3 0.37 -19.40 18.51
N LEU A 4 1.71 -19.37 18.38
CA LEU A 4 2.54 -18.51 19.22
C LEU A 4 2.43 -17.03 18.81
N PHE A 5 2.24 -16.75 17.52
CA PHE A 5 2.14 -15.38 17.01
C PHE A 5 0.87 -14.69 17.52
N PHE A 6 -0.28 -15.39 17.51
CA PHE A 6 -1.53 -14.88 18.08
C PHE A 6 -1.42 -14.58 19.59
N LEU A 7 -0.66 -15.39 20.34
CA LEU A 7 -0.40 -15.18 21.76
C LEU A 7 0.40 -13.89 22.03
N PHE A 8 1.39 -13.57 21.19
CA PHE A 8 2.13 -12.31 21.32
C PHE A 8 1.24 -11.09 21.03
N PHE A 9 0.38 -11.13 20.01
CA PHE A 9 -0.59 -10.06 19.75
C PHE A 9 -1.60 -9.90 20.89
N TYR A 10 -2.09 -11.00 21.45
CA TYR A 10 -3.01 -10.98 22.60
C TYR A 10 -2.36 -10.37 23.86
N LEU A 11 -1.11 -10.72 24.15
CA LEU A 11 -0.38 -10.18 25.30
C LEU A 11 -0.16 -8.67 25.19
N VAL A 12 0.15 -8.16 23.99
CA VAL A 12 0.31 -6.72 23.73
C VAL A 12 -1.01 -5.97 23.95
N ILE A 13 -2.16 -6.54 23.58
CA ILE A 13 -3.47 -5.91 23.83
C ILE A 13 -3.77 -5.85 25.34
N THR A 14 -3.48 -6.90 26.10
CA THR A 14 -3.78 -6.94 27.54
C THR A 14 -2.90 -6.03 28.40
N ALA A 15 -1.66 -5.74 27.97
CA ALA A 15 -0.74 -4.87 28.71
C ALA A 15 -1.08 -3.37 28.59
N ASN A 16 -1.91 -2.98 27.62
CA ASN A 16 -2.19 -1.58 27.30
C ASN A 16 -3.54 -1.07 27.84
N VAL A 17 -4.25 -1.85 28.65
CA VAL A 17 -5.44 -1.35 29.38
C VAL A 17 -4.96 -0.60 30.63
N SER A 18 -4.41 0.60 30.40
CA SER A 18 -4.23 1.62 31.42
C SER A 18 -5.02 2.88 31.01
N LEU A 19 -5.69 3.47 32.00
CA LEU A 19 -6.72 4.52 31.91
C LEU A 19 -6.55 5.52 30.75
N ILE A 20 -7.56 5.61 29.88
CA ILE A 20 -7.76 6.75 28.99
C ILE A 20 -8.29 7.93 29.82
N GLY A 21 -7.38 8.76 30.32
CA GLY A 21 -7.67 10.14 30.67
C GLY A 21 -7.79 10.96 29.37
N SER A 22 -8.88 11.71 29.23
CA SER A 22 -9.17 12.54 28.07
C SER A 22 -8.11 13.62 27.86
N THR A 23 -7.41 13.61 26.73
CA THR A 23 -6.74 14.80 26.19
C THR A 23 -7.00 14.89 24.69
N GLN A 24 -7.40 16.08 24.29
CA GLN A 24 -8.01 16.42 23.01
C GLN A 24 -7.08 16.14 21.83
N ILE A 25 -7.62 15.45 20.83
CA ILE A 25 -6.99 15.22 19.52
C ILE A 25 -7.06 16.53 18.74
N THR A 26 -5.95 17.25 18.64
CA THR A 26 -5.72 18.23 17.57
C THR A 26 -5.06 17.51 16.40
N PRO A 27 -5.71 17.35 15.23
CA PRO A 27 -5.05 16.80 14.06
C PRO A 27 -4.09 17.86 13.52
N LEU A 28 -2.80 17.68 13.77
CA LEU A 28 -1.77 18.42 13.07
C LEU A 28 -1.72 17.91 11.63
N ILE A 29 -2.32 18.70 10.74
CA ILE A 29 -2.29 18.53 9.29
C ILE A 29 -0.82 18.54 8.84
N SER A 30 -0.30 17.36 8.49
CA SER A 30 0.88 17.23 7.64
C SER A 30 0.53 16.25 6.53
N ASN A 31 0.26 16.81 5.36
CA ASN A 31 -0.04 16.07 4.15
C ASN A 31 1.15 15.16 3.80
N THR A 32 0.84 13.91 3.45
CA THR A 32 1.73 12.77 3.17
C THR A 32 2.31 12.07 4.40
N THR A 33 1.47 11.32 5.12
CA THR A 33 1.93 10.19 5.94
C THR A 33 2.67 9.21 5.03
N LYS A 34 4.01 9.23 5.04
CA LYS A 34 4.80 8.13 4.48
C LYS A 34 4.41 6.86 5.23
N LYS A 35 3.66 5.97 4.55
CA LYS A 35 3.29 4.66 5.08
C LYS A 35 4.59 3.90 5.39
N THR A 36 4.92 3.75 6.67
CA THR A 36 6.08 2.95 7.08
C THR A 36 5.73 1.47 6.89
N CYS A 37 6.45 0.78 6.01
CA CYS A 37 6.30 -0.65 5.86
C CYS A 37 7.03 -1.39 6.99
N LEU A 38 6.31 -2.29 7.67
CA LEU A 38 6.85 -3.12 8.75
C LEU A 38 7.47 -4.43 8.25
N PHE A 39 7.18 -4.81 7.01
CA PHE A 39 7.62 -6.03 6.38
C PHE A 39 8.56 -5.70 5.21
N HIS A 40 8.24 -6.19 4.00
CA HIS A 40 9.06 -6.04 2.81
C HIS A 40 8.40 -5.11 1.79
N TYR A 41 9.21 -4.44 0.96
CA TYR A 41 8.71 -3.67 -0.18
C TYR A 41 8.87 -4.42 -1.49
N TRP A 42 7.81 -4.52 -2.27
CA TRP A 42 7.86 -4.96 -3.65
C TRP A 42 7.84 -3.74 -4.57
N THR A 43 8.75 -3.72 -5.54
CA THR A 43 8.77 -2.67 -6.58
C THR A 43 8.25 -3.25 -7.89
N VAL A 44 7.18 -2.66 -8.40
CA VAL A 44 6.65 -2.94 -9.73
C VAL A 44 7.22 -1.89 -10.68
N TYR A 45 7.88 -2.36 -11.74
CA TYR A 45 8.41 -1.51 -12.80
C TYR A 45 7.44 -1.50 -13.97
N ILE A 46 7.06 -0.30 -14.40
CA ILE A 46 6.12 -0.09 -15.50
C ILE A 46 6.86 0.64 -16.61
N TYR A 47 6.89 0.03 -17.79
CA TYR A 47 7.55 0.59 -18.96
C TYR A 47 6.50 1.07 -19.94
N ASN A 48 6.50 2.38 -20.23
CA ASN A 48 5.62 2.96 -21.24
C ASN A 48 6.43 3.20 -22.53
N GLU A 49 6.27 2.32 -23.50
CA GLU A 49 6.86 2.47 -24.85
C GLU A 49 5.90 3.18 -25.84
N ILE A 50 4.73 3.60 -25.37
CA ILE A 50 3.80 4.41 -26.16
C ILE A 50 4.29 5.87 -26.12
N LYS A 51 4.16 6.58 -27.25
CA LYS A 51 4.58 7.98 -27.35
C LYS A 51 3.82 8.92 -26.40
N ASP A 52 2.58 8.57 -26.06
CA ASP A 52 1.69 9.38 -25.26
C ASP A 52 1.69 8.92 -23.80
N PRO A 53 1.43 9.84 -22.84
CA PRO A 53 1.19 9.47 -21.46
C PRO A 53 -0.02 8.53 -21.34
N ILE A 54 0.10 7.51 -20.50
CA ILE A 54 -0.99 6.59 -20.18
C ILE A 54 -1.35 6.73 -18.70
N THR A 55 -2.62 6.52 -18.35
CA THR A 55 -3.01 6.40 -16.94
C THR A 55 -2.91 4.93 -16.55
N VAL A 56 -2.26 4.68 -15.42
CA VAL A 56 -2.15 3.34 -14.84
C VAL A 56 -2.71 3.35 -13.43
N HIS A 57 -3.38 2.28 -13.06
CA HIS A 57 -3.71 1.96 -11.68
C HIS A 57 -3.04 0.65 -11.36
N VAL A 58 -2.05 0.68 -10.48
CA VAL A 58 -1.43 -0.55 -9.98
C VAL A 58 -1.71 -0.66 -8.48
N GLN A 59 -2.18 -1.84 -8.09
CA GLN A 59 -2.49 -2.15 -6.71
C GLN A 59 -1.97 -3.55 -6.36
N SER A 60 -1.65 -3.74 -5.10
CA SER A 60 -1.43 -5.06 -4.51
C SER A 60 -2.66 -5.48 -3.72
N GLY A 61 -2.67 -6.71 -3.20
CA GLY A 61 -3.70 -7.15 -2.25
C GLY A 61 -3.71 -6.36 -0.94
N ASP A 62 -2.59 -5.69 -0.61
CA ASP A 62 -2.37 -5.02 0.69
C ASP A 62 -2.30 -3.48 0.59
N ASP A 63 -2.13 -2.94 -0.62
CA ASP A 63 -1.85 -1.53 -0.84
C ASP A 63 -2.36 -1.07 -2.22
N ASP A 64 -3.10 0.03 -2.21
CA ASP A 64 -3.64 0.67 -3.41
C ASP A 64 -3.05 2.08 -3.52
N LEU A 65 -2.24 2.31 -4.54
CA LEU A 65 -1.59 3.59 -4.81
C LEU A 65 -2.45 4.50 -5.68
N GLY A 66 -3.59 4.03 -6.17
CA GLY A 66 -4.51 4.76 -7.03
C GLY A 66 -4.01 4.94 -8.46
N ASN A 67 -4.57 5.94 -9.14
CA ASN A 67 -4.23 6.28 -10.52
C ASN A 67 -2.98 7.16 -10.61
N HIS A 68 -2.06 6.79 -11.51
CA HIS A 68 -0.86 7.52 -11.85
C HIS A 68 -0.81 7.78 -13.35
N THR A 69 -0.45 9.00 -13.75
CA THR A 69 -0.23 9.32 -15.17
C THR A 69 1.25 9.13 -15.50
N LEU A 70 1.54 8.20 -16.39
CA LEU A 70 2.88 7.83 -16.80
C LEU A 70 3.23 8.45 -18.15
N ALA A 71 3.98 9.54 -18.14
CA ALA A 71 4.58 10.10 -19.36
C ALA A 71 5.76 9.26 -19.88
N SER A 72 6.39 8.48 -19.00
CA SER A 72 7.52 7.58 -19.27
C SER A 72 7.50 6.42 -18.27
N ASN A 73 8.55 5.60 -18.27
CA ASN A 73 8.75 4.53 -17.27
C ASN A 73 8.58 5.06 -15.84
N ASP A 74 8.00 4.23 -14.98
CA ASP A 74 7.75 4.55 -13.59
C ASP A 74 7.93 3.32 -12.70
N ASN A 75 8.16 3.57 -11.41
CA ASN A 75 8.31 2.52 -10.41
C ASN A 75 7.38 2.77 -9.22
N GLN A 76 6.56 1.77 -8.93
CA GLN A 76 5.62 1.83 -7.82
C GLN A 76 6.03 0.83 -6.74
N SER A 77 6.15 1.32 -5.50
CA SER A 77 6.58 0.53 -4.36
C SER A 77 5.40 0.20 -3.46
N PHE A 78 5.20 -1.09 -3.21
CA PHE A 78 4.10 -1.64 -2.43
C PHE A 78 4.65 -2.28 -1.17
N CYS A 79 4.03 -1.99 -0.02
CA CYS A 79 4.37 -2.67 1.23
C CYS A 79 3.63 -4.00 1.33
N GLU A 80 4.37 -5.09 1.55
CA GLU A 80 3.81 -6.42 1.78
C GLU A 80 3.09 -6.51 3.13
N GLY A 81 1.91 -7.15 3.14
CA GLY A 81 1.16 -7.44 4.37
C GLY A 81 1.67 -8.65 5.15
N ALA A 82 1.17 -8.83 6.38
CA ALA A 82 1.58 -9.89 7.29
C ALA A 82 1.32 -11.33 6.79
N THR A 83 0.51 -11.48 5.73
CA THR A 83 0.21 -12.78 5.12
C THR A 83 1.35 -13.25 4.19
N PHE A 84 2.29 -12.36 3.81
CA PHE A 84 3.41 -12.64 2.88
C PHE A 84 2.98 -13.29 1.56
N LYS A 85 1.75 -12.99 1.15
CA LYS A 85 1.11 -13.48 -0.07
C LYS A 85 0.29 -12.34 -0.61
N THR A 86 0.88 -11.60 -1.54
CA THR A 86 0.20 -10.50 -2.21
C THR A 86 0.15 -10.78 -3.70
N LEU A 87 -0.96 -10.39 -4.33
CA LEU A 87 -1.13 -10.40 -5.77
C LEU A 87 -1.12 -8.96 -6.24
N PHE A 88 -0.61 -8.74 -7.45
CA PHE A 88 -0.59 -7.42 -8.08
C PHE A 88 -1.62 -7.39 -9.21
N TYR A 89 -2.30 -6.27 -9.32
CA TYR A 89 -3.29 -6.01 -10.35
C TYR A 89 -2.94 -4.69 -11.02
N ALA A 90 -3.06 -4.65 -12.34
CA ALA A 90 -2.76 -3.45 -13.10
C ALA A 90 -3.86 -3.16 -14.13
N HIS A 91 -4.35 -1.92 -14.10
CA HIS A 91 -5.29 -1.38 -15.07
C HIS A 91 -4.57 -0.29 -15.87
N PHE A 92 -4.51 -0.48 -17.19
CA PHE A 92 -3.90 0.48 -18.10
C PHE A 92 -4.99 1.14 -18.92
N TYR A 93 -5.02 2.47 -18.93
CA TYR A 93 -5.97 3.28 -19.66
C TYR A 93 -5.22 4.16 -20.67
N TRP A 94 -5.54 3.99 -21.94
CA TRP A 94 -5.01 4.83 -23.02
C TRP A 94 -6.13 5.22 -23.98
N ASN A 95 -6.54 6.48 -23.93
CA ASN A 95 -7.69 7.00 -24.66
C ASN A 95 -8.96 6.14 -24.40
N SER A 96 -9.48 5.46 -25.41
CA SER A 96 -10.64 4.56 -25.31
C SER A 96 -10.26 3.07 -25.15
N ARG A 97 -8.98 2.77 -24.93
CA ARG A 97 -8.46 1.40 -24.78
C ARG A 97 -8.14 1.11 -23.32
N ILE A 98 -8.42 -0.12 -22.91
CA ILE A 98 -8.19 -0.59 -21.54
C ILE A 98 -7.53 -1.97 -21.60
N ALA A 99 -6.53 -2.21 -20.76
CA ALA A 99 -5.92 -3.51 -20.53
C ALA A 99 -5.86 -3.81 -19.03
N PHE A 100 -6.08 -5.08 -18.67
CA PHE A 100 -6.12 -5.57 -17.29
C PHE A 100 -5.17 -6.75 -17.12
N PHE A 101 -4.41 -6.76 -16.03
CA PHE A 101 -3.48 -7.82 -15.64
C PHE A 101 -3.68 -8.20 -14.18
#